data_AF-A0A091LWZ4-F1
#
_entry.id   AF-A0A091LWZ4-F1
#
_cell.length_a   1.000
_cell.length_b   1.000
_cell.length_c   1.000
_cell.angle_alpha   90.00
_cell.angle_beta   90.00
_cell.angle_gamma   90.00
#
_symmetry.space_group_name_H-M   'P 1'
#
loop_
_entity.id
_entity.type
_entity.pdbx_description
1 polymer ?
#
loop_
_entity_poly.entity_id
_entity_poly.type
_entity_poly.pdbx_seq_one_letter_code
_entity_poly.pdbx_strand_id
1 'polypeptide(L)' 'TGSSDPYCIVKVDDEAIIRTATVWKTLSPFWGEEYEVHLQPAFHSISIYVMDEDALSRDDVIGKVCITRDMLAEHP' A
#
# COMPACT_ATOMS: atom_id res chain seq x y z
N THR A 1 -18.15 -2.04 -18.15
CA THR A 1 -17.77 -1.56 -16.81
C THR A 1 -16.31 -1.94 -16.62
N GLY A 2 -15.44 -0.98 -16.34
CA GLY A 2 -14.02 -1.27 -16.07
C GLY A 2 -13.87 -2.05 -14.77
N SER A 3 -12.81 -2.83 -14.68
CA SER A 3 -12.39 -3.53 -13.46
C SER A 3 -10.89 -3.31 -13.31
N SER A 4 -10.42 -3.39 -12.07
CA SER A 4 -9.00 -3.33 -11.72
C SER A 4 -8.58 -4.65 -11.09
N ASP A 5 -7.28 -4.88 -11.04
CA ASP A 5 -6.60 -5.97 -10.38
C ASP A 5 -5.76 -5.38 -9.21
N PRO A 6 -6.41 -4.90 -8.13
CA PRO A 6 -5.75 -4.13 -7.09
C PRO A 6 -4.82 -4.95 -6.18
N TYR A 7 -3.67 -4.36 -5.85
CA TYR A 7 -2.78 -4.77 -4.76
C TYR A 7 -2.22 -3.56 -4.02
N CYS A 8 -1.73 -3.76 -2.80
CA CYS A 8 -1.11 -2.69 -2.01
C CYS A 8 0.41 -2.83 -1.99
N ILE A 9 1.11 -1.70 -2.07
CA ILE A 9 2.53 -1.57 -1.70
C ILE A 9 2.61 -0.71 -0.44
N VAL A 10 3.22 -1.25 0.63
CA VAL A 10 3.57 -0.46 1.82
C VAL A 10 5.02 -0.04 1.71
N LYS A 11 5.26 1.25 1.90
CA LYS A 11 6.59 1.85 1.93
C LYS A 11 6.88 2.51 3.26
N VAL A 12 8.12 2.40 3.71
CA VAL A 12 8.69 3.21 4.81
C VAL A 12 9.76 4.09 4.19
N ASP A 13 9.63 5.41 4.32
CA ASP A 13 10.57 6.39 3.76
C ASP A 13 10.94 6.11 2.28
N ASP A 14 9.90 5.88 1.46
CA ASP A 14 9.96 5.55 0.03
C ASP A 14 10.56 4.18 -0.34
N GLU A 15 11.02 3.39 0.62
CA GLU A 15 11.43 2.00 0.43
C GLU A 15 10.23 1.05 0.55
N ALA A 16 9.96 0.27 -0.50
CA ALA A 16 8.89 -0.73 -0.49
C ALA A 16 9.28 -1.94 0.34
N ILE A 17 8.50 -2.23 1.38
CA ILE A 17 8.77 -3.32 2.33
C ILE A 17 7.76 -4.46 2.25
N ILE A 18 6.53 -4.17 1.78
CA ILE A 18 5.45 -5.14 1.67
C ILE A 18 4.73 -4.94 0.34
N ARG A 19 4.37 -6.05 -0.29
CA ARG A 19 3.41 -6.10 -1.40
C ARG A 19 2.37 -7.17 -1.06
N THR A 20 1.09 -6.82 -1.12
CA THR A 20 0.01 -7.81 -0.92
C THR A 20 -0.16 -8.70 -2.16
N ALA A 21 -0.97 -9.74 -2.02
CA ALA A 21 -1.51 -10.44 -3.18
C ALA A 21 -2.40 -9.50 -4.01
N THR A 22 -2.48 -9.77 -5.31
CA THR A 22 -3.41 -9.11 -6.22
C THR A 22 -4.78 -9.73 -6.09
N VAL A 23 -5.81 -8.89 -5.93
CA VAL A 23 -7.20 -9.33 -5.96
C VAL A 23 -7.76 -9.05 -7.34
N TRP A 24 -7.98 -10.09 -8.12
CA TRP A 24 -8.34 -9.94 -9.53
C TRP A 24 -9.78 -9.46 -9.74
N LYS A 25 -9.94 -8.54 -10.69
CA LYS A 25 -11.19 -8.07 -11.29
C LYS A 25 -12.18 -7.54 -10.26
N THR A 26 -11.73 -6.64 -9.40
CA THR A 26 -12.57 -5.97 -8.40
C THR A 26 -12.22 -4.50 -8.23
N LEU A 27 -13.23 -3.69 -7.91
CA LEU A 27 -13.06 -2.32 -7.43
C LEU A 27 -13.21 -2.21 -5.90
N SER A 28 -13.50 -3.33 -5.24
CA SER A 28 -13.69 -3.43 -3.79
C SER A 28 -12.86 -4.60 -3.24
N PRO A 29 -11.52 -4.50 -3.25
CA PRO A 29 -10.67 -5.59 -2.78
C PRO A 29 -10.78 -5.83 -1.27
N PHE A 30 -10.63 -7.09 -0.89
CA PHE A 30 -10.36 -7.50 0.48
C PHE A 30 -9.13 -8.42 0.47
N TRP A 31 -8.01 -7.93 1.01
CA TRP A 31 -6.75 -8.70 1.04
C TRP A 31 -6.69 -9.67 2.20
N GLY A 32 -7.18 -9.29 3.38
CA GLY A 32 -7.17 -10.15 4.58
C GLY A 32 -5.76 -10.53 5.06
N GLU A 33 -4.75 -9.72 4.72
CA GLU A 33 -3.35 -9.93 5.09
C GLU A 33 -2.97 -9.04 6.29
N GLU A 34 -2.17 -9.58 7.21
CA GLU A 34 -1.68 -8.89 8.40
C GLU A 34 -0.15 -8.88 8.42
N TYR A 35 0.44 -7.75 8.79
CA TYR A 35 1.88 -7.52 8.78
C TYR A 35 2.33 -6.78 10.03
N GLU A 36 3.44 -7.22 10.62
CA GLU A 36 4.11 -6.54 11.72
C GLU A 36 5.43 -5.93 11.21
N VAL A 37 5.59 -4.62 11.39
CA VAL A 37 6.77 -3.87 10.89
C VAL A 37 7.46 -3.18 12.04
N HIS A 38 8.76 -3.43 12.18
CA HIS A 38 9.61 -2.73 13.13
C HIS A 38 10.14 -1.45 12.50
N LEU A 39 9.66 -0.30 12.96
CA LEU A 39 10.08 1.01 12.46
C LEU A 39 11.33 1.48 13.20
N GLN A 40 12.33 1.94 12.45
CA GLN A 40 13.49 2.58 13.05
C GLN A 40 13.07 3.92 13.68
N PRO A 41 13.62 4.34 14.83
CA PRO A 41 13.25 5.61 15.47
C PRO A 41 13.44 6.87 14.61
N ALA A 42 14.16 6.78 13.49
CA ALA A 42 14.42 7.88 12.57
C ALA A 42 13.47 7.91 11.36
N PHE A 43 12.48 7.01 11.26
CA PHE A 43 11.54 7.00 10.14
C PHE A 43 10.73 8.30 10.06
N HIS A 44 10.33 8.69 8.85
CA HIS A 44 9.56 9.91 8.61
C HIS A 44 8.09 9.59 8.29
N SER A 45 7.84 8.58 7.46
CA SER A 45 6.48 8.25 7.03
C SER A 45 6.32 6.79 6.58
N ILE A 46 5.08 6.32 6.69
CA ILE A 46 4.60 5.09 6.08
C ILE A 46 3.62 5.48 4.99
N SER A 47 3.84 5.01 3.77
CA SER A 47 2.90 5.22 2.67
C SER A 47 2.32 3.89 2.21
N ILE A 48 1.01 3.85 2.00
CA ILE A 48 0.33 2.72 1.37
C ILE A 48 -0.16 3.18 0.01
N TYR A 49 0.30 2.52 -1.03
CA TYR A 49 -0.14 2.72 -2.41
C TYR A 49 -1.07 1.59 -2.78
N VAL A 50 -2.20 1.92 -3.38
CA VAL A 50 -3.04 0.94 -4.08
C VAL A 50 -2.64 1.01 -5.55
N MET A 51 -2.19 -0.11 -6.09
CA MET A 51 -1.74 -0.30 -7.46
C MET A 51 -2.79 -1.10 -8.23
N ASP A 52 -2.92 -0.87 -9.53
CA ASP A 52 -3.65 -1.72 -10.47
C ASP A 52 -2.64 -2.56 -11.26
N GLU A 53 -2.69 -3.89 -11.13
CA GLU A 53 -1.76 -4.77 -11.85
C GLU A 53 -2.17 -4.95 -13.32
N ASP A 54 -1.29 -4.55 -14.23
CA ASP A 54 -1.55 -4.61 -15.66
C ASP A 54 -0.67 -5.67 -16.34
N ALA A 55 -1.29 -6.61 -17.04
CA ALA A 55 -0.53 -7.68 -17.72
C ALA A 55 0.32 -7.20 -18.91
N LEU A 56 -0.04 -6.06 -19.52
CA LEU A 56 0.56 -5.57 -20.78
C LEU A 56 1.17 -4.17 -20.68
N SER A 57 0.96 -3.48 -19.56
CA SER A 57 1.46 -2.14 -19.27
C SER A 57 2.20 -2.13 -17.93
N ARG A 58 2.69 -0.96 -17.53
CA ARG A 58 3.15 -0.77 -16.15
C ARG A 58 1.93 -0.58 -15.27
N ASP A 59 2.00 -1.15 -14.07
CA ASP A 59 0.99 -0.96 -13.05
C ASP A 59 0.76 0.53 -12.73
N ASP A 60 -0.51 0.89 -12.61
CA ASP A 60 -0.94 2.25 -12.31
C ASP A 60 -1.16 2.45 -10.81
N VAL A 61 -0.82 3.65 -10.30
CA VAL A 61 -1.20 4.03 -8.94
C VAL A 61 -2.64 4.51 -8.96
N ILE A 62 -3.53 3.77 -8.32
CA ILE A 62 -4.97 4.11 -8.23
C ILE A 62 -5.38 4.68 -6.87
N GLY A 63 -4.47 4.65 -5.89
CA GLY A 63 -4.68 5.28 -4.59
C GLY A 63 -3.38 5.44 -3.80
N LYS A 64 -3.36 6.41 -2.89
CA LYS A 64 -2.25 6.62 -1.96
C LYS A 64 -2.75 7.21 -0.65
N VAL A 65 -2.24 6.69 0.46
CA VAL A 65 -2.26 7.36 1.76
C VAL A 65 -0.83 7.45 2.29
N CYS A 66 -0.52 8.54 2.99
CA CYS A 66 0.74 8.74 3.68
C CYS A 66 0.43 9.07 5.14
N ILE A 67 1.06 8.34 6.04
CA ILE A 67 0.93 8.49 7.49
C ILE A 67 2.31 8.92 7.99
N THR A 68 2.41 10.14 8.50
CA THR A 68 3.67 10.63 9.06
C THR A 68 3.89 10.03 10.44
N ARG A 69 5.15 10.06 10.88
CA ARG A 69 5.50 9.69 12.25
C ARG A 69 4.68 10.46 13.29
N ASP A 70 4.46 11.74 13.09
CA ASP A 70 3.72 12.57 14.05
C ASP A 70 2.25 12.13 14.15
N MET A 71 1.61 11.80 13.02
CA MET A 71 0.23 11.28 13.01
C MET A 71 0.10 9.94 13.76
N LEU A 72 1.12 9.07 13.66
CA LEU A 72 1.16 7.81 14.42
C LEU A 72 1.38 8.06 15.91
N ALA A 73 2.20 9.05 16.27
CA ALA A 73 2.49 9.37 17.66
C ALA A 73 1.31 10.03 18.40
N GLU A 74 0.45 10.75 17.67
CA GLU A 74 -0.77 11.37 18.23
C GLU A 74 -1.85 10.36 18.63
N HIS A 75 -1.82 9.15 18.06
CA HIS A 75 -2.79 8.09 18.29
C HIS A 75 -2.09 6.73 18.54
N PRO A 76 -1.50 6.54 19.73
CA PRO A 76 -0.79 5.31 20.08
C PRO A 76 -1.71 4.08 20.23
#